data_AF-A0A2G3E2Q9-F1
#
_entry.id   AF-A0A2G3E2Q9-F1
#
_cell.length_a   1.000
_cell.length_b   1.000
_cell.length_c   1.000
_cell.angle_alpha   90.00
_cell.angle_beta   90.00
_cell.angle_gamma   90.00
#
_symmetry.space_group_name_H-M   'P 1'
#
loop_
_entity.id
_entity.type
_entity.pdbx_description
1 polymer ?
#
loop_
_entity_poly.entity_id
_entity_poly.type
_entity_poly.pdbx_seq_one_letter_code
_entity_poly.pdbx_strand_id
1 'polypeptide(L)'
;MGRRQIRNVLRGMKKKIYLITSIMVMLALMGCGKDKKTGNNFFELDNPQKVEVYDSCNANEPPIEVTDQKVIAEICDLIQSAKLEEGGSQGEGGFGVKVICKSKEYDFVYSANGIMYKDKHYDITNDIDLLNIKYIAEAGNSPFRFIDPTKIEVLDTCGATDPPIVVTDQEQITKICHLIQSAELESGGEPGEGGFSLKIVCRDKTYEIGCAGGGITYDGEHYDITNSVDLTAILEILNANDKE
;
A
#
# COMPACT_ATOMS: atom_id res chain seq x y z
N MET A 1 33.12 53.87 63.90
CA MET A 1 31.85 53.17 63.54
C MET A 1 31.71 53.20 62.02
N GLY A 2 31.34 52.09 61.36
CA GLY A 2 31.11 52.09 59.90
C GLY A 2 31.41 50.79 59.13
N ARG A 3 32.08 49.78 59.72
CA ARG A 3 32.42 48.51 59.03
C ARG A 3 31.31 47.44 59.03
N ARG A 4 30.04 47.81 59.28
CA ARG A 4 28.91 46.87 59.32
C ARG A 4 27.98 46.92 58.09
N GLN A 5 28.13 47.88 57.17
CA GLN A 5 27.18 48.05 56.06
C GLN A 5 27.54 47.37 54.72
N ILE A 6 28.78 46.87 54.53
CA ILE A 6 29.16 46.24 53.24
C ILE A 6 28.83 44.72 53.21
N ARG A 7 28.55 44.09 54.36
CA ARG A 7 28.26 42.64 54.42
C ARG A 7 26.86 42.24 53.94
N ASN A 8 25.93 43.18 53.78
CA ASN A 8 24.55 42.84 53.38
C ASN A 8 24.30 42.90 51.87
N VAL A 9 25.21 43.47 51.06
CA VAL A 9 25.04 43.51 49.59
C VAL A 9 25.56 42.22 48.93
N LEU A 10 26.64 41.63 49.44
CA LEU A 10 27.27 40.43 48.85
C LEU A 10 26.58 39.09 49.21
N ARG A 11 25.61 39.09 50.14
CA ARG A 11 24.83 37.89 50.50
C ARG A 11 23.55 37.72 49.67
N GLY A 12 23.11 38.78 48.97
CA GLY A 12 21.92 38.76 48.10
C GLY A 12 22.15 38.20 46.69
N MET A 13 23.41 38.13 46.23
CA MET A 13 23.74 37.69 44.86
C MET A 13 24.14 36.22 44.73
N LYS A 14 24.38 35.49 45.83
CA LYS A 14 24.71 34.05 45.76
C LYS A 14 23.51 33.10 45.74
N LYS A 15 22.31 33.57 46.10
CA LYS A 15 21.06 32.78 46.00
C LYS A 15 20.33 32.94 44.66
N LYS A 16 20.67 33.93 43.84
CA LYS A 16 20.07 34.12 42.51
C LYS A 16 20.78 33.36 41.38
N ILE A 17 22.02 32.90 41.60
CA ILE A 17 22.79 32.17 40.57
C ILE A 17 22.37 30.68 40.52
N TYR A 18 21.92 30.09 41.64
CA TYR A 18 21.41 28.71 41.65
C TYR A 18 20.01 28.54 41.05
N LEU A 19 19.25 29.63 40.86
CA LEU A 19 17.94 29.55 40.21
C LEU A 19 18.04 29.64 38.68
N ILE A 20 19.12 30.22 38.16
CA ILE A 20 19.32 30.37 36.71
C ILE A 20 19.86 29.07 36.10
N THR A 21 20.67 28.29 36.82
CA THR A 21 21.14 26.99 36.33
C THR A 21 20.08 25.88 36.40
N SER A 22 19.13 25.93 37.34
CA SER A 22 18.02 24.99 37.35
C SER A 22 16.97 25.27 36.26
N ILE A 23 16.78 26.52 35.85
CA ILE A 23 15.90 26.85 34.72
C ILE A 23 16.54 26.46 33.37
N MET A 24 17.87 26.51 33.25
CA MET A 24 18.55 26.01 32.04
C MET A 24 18.51 24.49 31.87
N VAL A 25 18.30 23.73 32.95
CA VAL A 25 18.10 22.26 32.86
C VAL A 25 16.61 21.90 32.69
N MET A 26 15.68 22.78 33.10
CA MET A 26 14.23 22.57 32.92
C MET A 26 13.65 23.15 31.62
N LEU A 27 14.35 24.03 30.90
CA LEU A 27 13.94 24.52 29.58
C LEU A 27 14.24 23.54 28.42
N ALA A 28 14.85 22.39 28.72
CA ALA A 28 14.91 21.27 27.77
C ALA A 28 13.63 20.42 27.77
N LEU A 29 12.68 20.69 28.68
CA LEU A 29 11.43 19.94 28.82
C LEU A 29 10.24 20.90 28.82
N MET A 30 9.57 20.95 27.66
CA MET A 30 8.27 21.61 27.38
C MET A 30 8.32 23.12 27.08
N GLY A 31 8.03 23.47 25.82
CA GLY A 31 7.57 24.81 25.46
C GLY A 31 7.79 25.25 24.02
N CYS A 32 6.96 24.72 23.12
CA CYS A 32 6.47 25.33 21.87
C CYS A 32 6.98 26.73 21.48
N GLY A 33 7.44 26.88 20.23
CA GLY A 33 7.38 28.20 19.60
C GLY A 33 8.20 28.43 18.34
N LYS A 34 7.74 27.86 17.22
CA LYS A 34 7.95 28.37 15.84
C LYS A 34 9.38 28.37 15.30
N ASP A 35 9.79 27.19 14.82
CA ASP A 35 10.14 27.08 13.41
C ASP A 35 9.08 26.20 12.73
N LYS A 36 7.95 26.79 12.35
CA LYS A 36 7.07 26.18 11.33
C LYS A 36 7.79 26.31 10.00
N LYS A 37 8.82 25.49 9.78
CA LYS A 37 8.97 24.91 8.46
C LYS A 37 7.78 23.99 8.33
N THR A 38 6.88 24.30 7.40
CA THR A 38 5.99 23.32 6.77
C THR A 38 6.89 22.26 6.12
N GLY A 39 7.50 21.42 6.96
CA GLY A 39 8.16 20.21 6.53
C GLY A 39 7.03 19.24 6.28
N ASN A 40 6.83 18.85 5.03
CA ASN A 40 6.02 17.69 4.72
C ASN A 40 6.55 16.54 5.59
N ASN A 41 5.68 15.99 6.44
CA ASN A 41 6.03 14.81 7.21
C ASN A 41 6.08 13.64 6.22
N PHE A 42 7.28 13.17 5.89
CA PHE A 42 7.47 11.94 5.13
C PHE A 42 7.84 10.81 6.09
N PHE A 43 7.37 9.61 5.81
CA PHE A 43 7.89 8.42 6.47
C PHE A 43 9.22 8.05 5.82
N GLU A 44 10.26 7.86 6.61
CA GLU A 44 11.53 7.31 6.12
C GLU A 44 11.60 5.85 6.59
N LEU A 45 11.49 4.90 5.66
CA LEU A 45 11.55 3.47 5.94
C LEU A 45 12.97 2.97 5.67
N ASP A 46 13.60 2.34 6.66
CA ASP A 46 15.00 1.94 6.59
C ASP A 46 15.17 0.45 6.32
N ASN A 47 15.73 0.09 5.17
CA ASN A 47 16.01 -1.30 4.75
C ASN A 47 14.86 -2.30 5.07
N PRO A 48 13.70 -2.15 4.39
CA PRO A 48 12.55 -3.04 4.55
C PRO A 48 12.93 -4.50 4.23
N GLN A 49 12.40 -5.46 4.99
CA GLN A 49 12.70 -6.89 4.81
C GLN A 49 11.45 -7.70 4.45
N LYS A 50 10.29 -7.30 4.99
CA LYS A 50 9.00 -7.94 4.77
C LYS A 50 7.90 -6.89 4.93
N VAL A 51 6.82 -7.03 4.16
CA VAL A 51 5.59 -6.26 4.32
C VAL A 51 4.44 -7.22 4.61
N GLU A 52 3.59 -6.90 5.59
CA GLU A 52 2.33 -7.60 5.87
C GLU A 52 1.18 -6.65 5.59
N VAL A 53 0.23 -7.05 4.74
CA VAL A 53 -1.01 -6.30 4.48
C VAL A 53 -2.17 -7.07 5.11
N TYR A 54 -2.96 -6.43 5.97
CA TYR A 54 -4.04 -7.08 6.70
C TYR A 54 -5.34 -6.29 6.65
N ASP A 55 -6.48 -6.98 6.73
CA ASP A 55 -7.76 -6.31 6.89
C ASP A 55 -7.90 -5.80 8.34
N SER A 56 -8.00 -4.47 8.49
CA SER A 56 -8.09 -3.84 9.81
C SER A 56 -9.44 -4.08 10.52
N CYS A 57 -10.47 -4.50 9.77
CA CYS A 57 -11.81 -4.80 10.25
C CYS A 57 -12.06 -6.29 10.47
N ASN A 58 -11.21 -7.17 9.91
CA ASN A 58 -11.33 -8.62 10.02
C ASN A 58 -10.05 -9.28 10.54
N ALA A 59 -9.87 -9.29 11.87
CA ALA A 59 -8.71 -9.89 12.52
C ALA A 59 -8.57 -11.42 12.35
N ASN A 60 -9.57 -12.10 11.77
CA ASN A 60 -9.50 -13.53 11.49
C ASN A 60 -8.89 -13.83 10.12
N GLU A 61 -8.76 -12.83 9.25
CA GLU A 61 -8.15 -13.00 7.94
C GLU A 61 -6.61 -12.94 8.07
N PRO A 62 -5.88 -13.93 7.54
CA PRO A 62 -4.43 -13.91 7.60
C PRO A 62 -3.89 -12.73 6.78
N PRO A 63 -2.79 -12.09 7.22
CA PRO A 63 -2.16 -11.04 6.44
C PRO A 63 -1.57 -11.61 5.14
N ILE A 64 -1.60 -10.80 4.08
CA ILE A 64 -0.82 -11.03 2.87
C ILE A 64 0.63 -10.71 3.20
N GLU A 65 1.48 -11.73 3.22
CA GLU A 65 2.92 -11.55 3.44
C GLU A 65 3.64 -11.35 2.10
N VAL A 66 4.45 -10.29 2.03
CA VAL A 66 5.27 -9.95 0.86
C VAL A 66 6.74 -9.98 1.27
N THR A 67 7.51 -10.84 0.60
CA THR A 67 8.97 -11.01 0.79
C THR A 67 9.79 -10.67 -0.45
N ASP A 68 9.16 -10.55 -1.62
CA ASP A 68 9.81 -10.12 -2.85
C ASP A 68 10.33 -8.68 -2.73
N GLN A 69 11.64 -8.49 -2.91
CA GLN A 69 12.28 -7.20 -2.68
C GLN A 69 11.87 -6.10 -3.66
N LYS A 70 11.43 -6.45 -4.87
CA LYS A 70 10.95 -5.46 -5.85
C LYS A 70 9.54 -4.98 -5.48
N VAL A 71 8.68 -5.88 -5.02
CA VAL A 71 7.32 -5.55 -4.56
C VAL A 71 7.41 -4.73 -3.27
N ILE A 72 8.28 -5.13 -2.34
CA ILE A 72 8.54 -4.37 -1.12
C ILE A 72 9.00 -2.94 -1.45
N ALA A 73 9.93 -2.79 -2.40
CA ALA A 73 10.40 -1.47 -2.81
C ALA A 73 9.26 -0.60 -3.37
N GLU A 74 8.39 -1.16 -4.22
CA GLU A 74 7.24 -0.44 -4.79
C GLU A 74 6.23 0.00 -3.72
N ILE A 75 5.89 -0.89 -2.78
CA ILE A 75 5.02 -0.54 -1.65
C ILE A 75 5.65 0.55 -0.81
N CYS A 76 6.95 0.43 -0.50
CA CYS A 76 7.66 1.43 0.30
C CYS A 76 7.72 2.79 -0.41
N ASP A 77 7.98 2.83 -1.72
CA ASP A 77 7.99 4.06 -2.50
C ASP A 77 6.62 4.76 -2.47
N LEU A 78 5.53 3.99 -2.52
CA LEU A 78 4.18 4.53 -2.41
C LEU A 78 3.91 5.13 -1.02
N ILE A 79 4.30 4.43 0.05
CA ILE A 79 4.17 4.94 1.43
C ILE A 79 5.00 6.22 1.62
N GLN A 80 6.23 6.26 1.10
CA GLN A 80 7.14 7.40 1.26
C GLN A 80 6.76 8.61 0.40
N SER A 81 6.03 8.39 -0.70
CA SER A 81 5.57 9.47 -1.57
C SER A 81 4.33 10.20 -1.02
N ALA A 82 3.62 9.61 -0.04
CA ALA A 82 2.48 10.25 0.62
C ALA A 82 2.91 11.52 1.39
N LYS A 83 2.24 12.65 1.11
CA LYS A 83 2.42 13.89 1.87
C LYS A 83 1.36 13.97 2.96
N LEU A 84 1.82 14.23 4.19
CA LEU A 84 0.99 14.08 5.38
C LEU A 84 0.84 15.39 6.14
N GLU A 85 -0.40 15.71 6.52
CA GLU A 85 -0.73 16.78 7.45
C GLU A 85 -1.36 16.21 8.73
N GLU A 86 -0.88 16.67 9.90
CA GLU A 86 -1.45 16.27 11.19
C GLU A 86 -2.87 16.84 11.36
N GLY A 87 -3.76 16.05 11.97
CA GLY A 87 -5.13 16.49 12.28
C GLY A 87 -6.20 15.86 11.40
N GLY A 88 -5.86 14.78 10.70
CA GLY A 88 -6.79 14.08 9.85
C GLY A 88 -7.96 13.44 10.57
N SER A 89 -9.04 13.24 9.82
CA SER A 89 -10.23 12.55 10.36
C SER A 89 -9.94 11.07 10.54
N GLN A 90 -10.42 10.47 11.63
CA GLN A 90 -10.45 9.02 11.76
C GLN A 90 -11.40 8.49 10.67
N GLY A 91 -10.86 8.07 9.53
CA GLY A 91 -11.64 7.38 8.52
C GLY A 91 -12.01 5.98 9.02
N GLU A 92 -13.24 5.56 8.78
CA GLU A 92 -13.67 4.18 8.98
C GLU A 92 -13.22 3.33 7.79
N GLY A 93 -12.65 2.16 8.08
CA GLY A 93 -12.45 1.11 7.08
C GLY A 93 -11.25 1.33 6.16
N GLY A 94 -10.50 0.25 5.98
CA GLY A 94 -9.39 0.15 5.05
C GLY A 94 -8.60 -1.10 5.37
N PHE A 95 -7.29 -0.98 5.43
CA PHE A 95 -6.38 -2.09 5.63
C PHE A 95 -5.18 -1.57 6.43
N GLY A 96 -4.49 -2.47 7.11
CA GLY A 96 -3.23 -2.20 7.77
C GLY A 96 -2.06 -2.67 6.93
N VAL A 97 -0.93 -1.97 7.06
CA VAL A 97 0.36 -2.36 6.48
C VAL A 97 1.41 -2.34 7.58
N LYS A 98 1.98 -3.51 7.85
CA LYS A 98 3.15 -3.64 8.72
C LYS A 98 4.40 -3.79 7.87
N VAL A 99 5.27 -2.79 7.91
CA VAL A 99 6.59 -2.84 7.27
C VAL A 99 7.61 -3.28 8.32
N ILE A 100 8.20 -4.45 8.13
CA ILE A 100 9.22 -5.01 9.01
C ILE A 100 10.59 -4.62 8.45
N CYS A 101 11.26 -3.70 9.14
CA CYS A 101 12.61 -3.28 8.83
C CYS A 101 13.62 -3.95 9.77
N LYS A 102 14.90 -3.94 9.42
CA LYS A 102 15.96 -4.49 10.30
C LYS A 102 16.03 -3.81 11.67
N SER A 103 15.72 -2.51 11.73
CA SER A 103 15.87 -1.72 12.96
C SER A 103 14.61 -1.72 13.84
N LYS A 104 13.43 -1.81 13.24
CA LYS A 104 12.12 -1.73 13.90
C LYS A 104 10.99 -2.09 12.95
N GLU A 105 9.79 -2.14 13.50
CA GLU A 105 8.55 -2.35 12.75
C GLU A 105 7.75 -1.05 12.66
N TYR A 106 7.08 -0.86 11.53
CA TYR A 106 6.16 0.24 11.29
C TYR A 106 4.79 -0.33 11.00
N ASP A 107 3.78 0.11 11.74
CA ASP A 107 2.40 -0.36 11.56
C ASP A 107 1.52 0.84 11.20
N PHE A 108 1.02 0.84 9.97
CA PHE A 108 0.19 1.87 9.40
C PHE A 108 -1.23 1.32 9.24
N VAL A 109 -2.23 2.07 9.68
CA VAL A 109 -3.63 1.74 9.37
C VAL A 109 -4.17 2.79 8.42
N TYR A 110 -4.56 2.36 7.23
CA TYR A 110 -5.08 3.23 6.19
C TYR A 110 -6.59 3.31 6.25
N SER A 111 -7.08 4.49 5.90
CA SER A 111 -8.48 4.78 5.63
C SER A 111 -8.58 5.53 4.31
N ALA A 112 -9.80 5.70 3.78
CA ALA A 112 -10.03 6.28 2.45
C ALA A 112 -9.21 7.53 2.10
N ASN A 113 -8.91 8.42 3.07
CA ASN A 113 -8.13 9.64 2.85
C ASN A 113 -7.03 9.89 3.90
N GLY A 114 -6.72 8.91 4.76
CA GLY A 114 -5.86 9.16 5.91
C GLY A 114 -5.09 7.94 6.40
N ILE A 115 -4.01 8.21 7.13
CA ILE A 115 -3.12 7.21 7.73
C ILE A 115 -3.10 7.39 9.24
N MET A 116 -3.24 6.30 9.98
CA MET A 116 -2.94 6.25 11.41
C MET A 116 -1.58 5.60 11.63
N TYR A 117 -0.72 6.27 12.41
CA TYR A 117 0.59 5.75 12.82
C TYR A 117 0.92 6.22 14.24
N LYS A 118 1.27 5.29 15.14
CA LYS A 118 1.56 5.57 16.57
C LYS A 118 0.50 6.45 17.24
N ASP A 119 -0.77 6.07 17.10
CA ASP A 119 -1.93 6.76 17.68
C ASP A 119 -2.13 8.21 17.19
N LYS A 120 -1.49 8.60 16.09
CA LYS A 120 -1.69 9.88 15.42
C LYS A 120 -2.35 9.68 14.07
N HIS A 121 -3.22 10.64 13.70
CA HIS A 121 -3.92 10.68 12.43
C HIS A 121 -3.30 11.72 11.50
N TYR A 122 -3.15 11.33 10.24
CA TYR A 122 -2.61 12.16 9.18
C TYR A 122 -3.53 12.12 7.96
N ASP A 123 -3.82 13.29 7.37
CA ASP A 123 -4.47 13.37 6.06
C ASP A 123 -3.42 13.29 4.94
N ILE A 124 -3.77 12.59 3.85
CA ILE A 124 -2.96 12.54 2.63
C ILE A 124 -3.30 13.75 1.76
N THR A 125 -2.31 14.58 1.42
CA THR A 125 -2.53 15.89 0.77
C THR A 125 -2.09 15.97 -0.69
N ASN A 126 -1.63 14.86 -1.28
CA ASN A 126 -1.13 14.81 -2.65
C ASN A 126 -1.82 13.76 -3.53
N ASP A 127 -3.07 13.41 -3.22
CA ASP A 127 -3.94 12.54 -4.02
C ASP A 127 -3.32 11.18 -4.38
N ILE A 128 -2.39 10.69 -3.56
CA ILE A 128 -1.83 9.34 -3.75
C ILE A 128 -2.85 8.32 -3.28
N ASP A 129 -3.18 7.39 -4.16
CA ASP A 129 -4.03 6.26 -3.85
C ASP A 129 -3.22 5.15 -3.15
N LEU A 130 -3.35 5.08 -1.83
CA LEU A 130 -2.71 4.03 -1.03
C LEU A 130 -3.50 2.73 -1.02
N LEU A 131 -4.76 2.70 -1.48
CA LEU A 131 -5.50 1.44 -1.66
C LEU A 131 -4.76 0.50 -2.62
N ASN A 132 -3.97 1.07 -3.52
CA ASN A 132 -3.11 0.32 -4.44
C ASN A 132 -2.06 -0.56 -3.74
N ILE A 133 -1.72 -0.31 -2.46
CA ILE A 133 -0.80 -1.17 -1.71
C ILE A 133 -1.37 -2.59 -1.57
N LYS A 134 -2.67 -2.72 -1.29
CA LYS A 134 -3.31 -4.03 -1.16
C LYS A 134 -3.20 -4.80 -2.48
N TYR A 135 -3.48 -4.14 -3.60
CA TYR A 135 -3.35 -4.72 -4.93
C TYR A 135 -1.91 -5.12 -5.27
N ILE A 136 -0.92 -4.27 -4.96
CA ILE A 136 0.50 -4.59 -5.19
C ILE A 136 0.93 -5.79 -4.34
N ALA A 137 0.46 -5.88 -3.09
CA ALA A 137 0.78 -7.00 -2.21
C ALA A 137 0.16 -8.32 -2.67
N GLU A 138 -1.11 -8.30 -3.08
CA GLU A 138 -1.79 -9.46 -3.69
C GLU A 138 -1.09 -9.89 -4.98
N ALA A 139 -0.77 -8.93 -5.86
CA ALA A 139 -0.04 -9.18 -7.10
C ALA A 139 1.39 -9.67 -6.88
N GLY A 140 2.03 -9.30 -5.77
CA GLY A 140 3.40 -9.72 -5.45
C GLY A 140 3.54 -11.22 -5.20
N ASN A 141 2.44 -11.89 -4.86
CA ASN A 141 2.36 -13.34 -4.71
C ASN A 141 1.72 -14.03 -5.93
N SER A 142 1.20 -13.25 -6.89
CA SER A 142 0.66 -13.74 -8.15
C SER A 142 1.77 -13.80 -9.22
N PRO A 143 1.78 -14.78 -10.13
CA PRO A 143 2.66 -14.73 -11.30
C PRO A 143 2.31 -13.56 -12.25
N PHE A 144 1.17 -12.88 -12.04
CA PHE A 144 0.70 -11.77 -12.86
C PHE A 144 0.91 -10.41 -12.19
N ARG A 145 1.81 -9.60 -12.76
CA ARG A 145 2.04 -8.21 -12.33
C ARG A 145 1.68 -7.21 -13.42
N PHE A 146 0.41 -6.84 -13.50
CA PHE A 146 -0.06 -5.89 -14.52
C PHE A 146 0.34 -4.45 -14.15
N ILE A 147 1.37 -3.90 -14.80
CA ILE A 147 1.84 -2.52 -14.55
C ILE A 147 1.13 -1.56 -15.52
N ASP A 148 0.28 -0.69 -14.99
CA ASP A 148 -0.53 0.26 -15.77
C ASP A 148 -1.21 -0.42 -16.98
N PRO A 149 -2.12 -1.39 -16.77
CA PRO A 149 -2.83 -2.03 -17.86
C PRO A 149 -3.70 -0.99 -18.59
N THR A 150 -3.58 -0.94 -19.92
CA THR A 150 -4.22 0.08 -20.78
C THR A 150 -5.24 -0.47 -21.76
N LYS A 151 -5.17 -1.78 -22.04
CA LYS A 151 -6.04 -2.45 -23.00
C LYS A 151 -6.08 -3.95 -22.71
N ILE A 152 -7.25 -4.56 -22.86
CA ILE A 152 -7.42 -6.02 -22.83
C ILE A 152 -8.12 -6.45 -24.13
N GLU A 153 -7.57 -7.45 -24.82
CA GLU A 153 -8.24 -8.14 -25.92
C GLU A 153 -8.64 -9.54 -25.48
N VAL A 154 -9.90 -9.91 -25.69
CA VAL A 154 -10.43 -11.23 -25.33
C VAL A 154 -10.74 -12.01 -26.61
N LEU A 155 -10.15 -13.19 -26.72
CA LEU A 155 -10.27 -14.11 -27.85
C LEU A 155 -10.91 -15.40 -27.35
N ASP A 156 -12.10 -15.76 -27.82
CA ASP A 156 -12.67 -17.07 -27.51
C ASP A 156 -11.83 -18.16 -28.21
N THR A 157 -11.33 -19.14 -27.44
CA THR A 157 -10.49 -20.22 -27.97
C THR A 157 -11.32 -21.32 -28.66
N CYS A 158 -12.65 -21.24 -28.62
CA CYS A 158 -13.56 -22.25 -29.18
C CYS A 158 -13.80 -22.13 -30.70
N GLY A 159 -12.98 -21.36 -31.43
CA GLY A 159 -12.93 -21.38 -32.89
C GLY A 159 -14.04 -20.59 -33.60
N ALA A 160 -14.72 -19.68 -32.91
CA ALA A 160 -15.60 -18.73 -33.56
C ALA A 160 -14.77 -17.66 -34.28
N THR A 161 -15.09 -17.41 -35.55
CA THR A 161 -14.57 -16.34 -36.43
C THR A 161 -14.84 -14.91 -35.96
N ASP A 162 -15.16 -14.73 -34.68
CA ASP A 162 -15.58 -13.46 -34.13
C ASP A 162 -14.37 -12.56 -33.84
N PRO A 163 -14.49 -11.25 -34.09
CA PRO A 163 -13.43 -10.31 -33.77
C PRO A 163 -13.18 -10.30 -32.26
N PRO A 164 -11.92 -10.08 -31.82
CA PRO A 164 -11.60 -10.01 -30.41
C PRO A 164 -12.39 -8.89 -29.73
N ILE A 165 -12.92 -9.17 -28.54
CA ILE A 165 -13.57 -8.14 -27.72
C ILE A 165 -12.46 -7.25 -27.15
N VAL A 166 -12.54 -5.95 -27.41
CA VAL A 166 -11.52 -4.98 -26.98
C VAL A 166 -12.05 -4.12 -25.84
N VAL A 167 -11.40 -4.21 -24.68
CA VAL A 167 -11.68 -3.39 -23.50
C VAL A 167 -10.64 -2.28 -23.39
N THR A 168 -11.14 -1.04 -23.33
CA THR A 168 -10.33 0.17 -23.08
C THR A 168 -10.83 0.98 -21.88
N ASP A 169 -11.95 0.57 -21.29
CA ASP A 169 -12.47 1.17 -20.06
C ASP A 169 -11.60 0.79 -18.86
N GLN A 170 -11.07 1.79 -18.15
CA GLN A 170 -10.09 1.56 -17.09
C GLN A 170 -10.69 0.85 -15.87
N GLU A 171 -11.97 1.08 -15.56
CA GLU A 171 -12.65 0.44 -14.43
C GLU A 171 -12.78 -1.08 -14.70
N GLN A 172 -13.17 -1.45 -15.92
CA GLN A 172 -13.26 -2.85 -16.33
C GLN A 172 -11.91 -3.53 -16.45
N ILE A 173 -10.91 -2.84 -17.03
CA ILE A 173 -9.54 -3.34 -17.09
C ILE A 173 -9.06 -3.70 -15.68
N THR A 174 -9.30 -2.81 -14.71
CA THR A 174 -8.93 -3.02 -13.31
C THR A 174 -9.65 -4.22 -12.72
N LYS A 175 -10.97 -4.36 -12.94
CA LYS A 175 -11.76 -5.51 -12.46
C LYS A 175 -11.25 -6.84 -13.02
N ILE A 176 -10.96 -6.89 -14.32
CA ILE A 176 -10.45 -8.11 -15.00
C ILE A 176 -9.06 -8.47 -14.48
N CYS A 177 -8.15 -7.50 -14.42
CA CYS A 177 -6.80 -7.71 -13.89
C CYS A 177 -6.84 -8.22 -12.44
N HIS A 178 -7.71 -7.64 -11.62
CA HIS A 178 -7.90 -8.04 -10.23
C HIS A 178 -8.41 -9.48 -10.11
N LEU A 179 -9.38 -9.89 -10.93
CA LEU A 179 -9.88 -11.27 -10.87
C LEU A 179 -8.76 -12.27 -11.17
N ILE A 180 -7.94 -12.01 -12.19
CA ILE A 180 -6.79 -12.85 -12.54
C ILE A 180 -5.75 -12.88 -11.41
N GLN A 181 -5.45 -11.73 -10.81
CA GLN A 181 -4.48 -11.62 -9.72
C GLN A 181 -4.96 -12.28 -8.43
N SER A 182 -6.27 -12.33 -8.21
CA SER A 182 -6.88 -12.99 -7.07
C SER A 182 -6.89 -14.52 -7.17
N ALA A 183 -6.67 -15.09 -8.35
CA ALA A 183 -6.57 -16.54 -8.50
C ALA A 183 -5.31 -17.05 -7.81
N GLU A 184 -5.47 -17.93 -6.81
CA GLU A 184 -4.36 -18.69 -6.25
C GLU A 184 -4.00 -19.79 -7.23
N LEU A 185 -2.71 -19.84 -7.59
CA LEU A 185 -2.21 -20.71 -8.63
C LEU A 185 -1.21 -21.72 -8.06
N GLU A 186 -1.42 -22.99 -8.39
CA GLU A 186 -0.45 -24.05 -8.15
C GLU A 186 0.13 -24.55 -9.48
N SER A 187 1.45 -24.68 -9.56
CA SER A 187 2.11 -25.21 -10.75
C SER A 187 1.78 -26.70 -10.91
N GLY A 188 1.14 -27.06 -12.01
CA GLY A 188 0.58 -28.39 -12.20
C GLY A 188 -0.79 -28.31 -12.86
N GLY A 189 -1.29 -29.46 -13.31
CA GLY A 189 -2.59 -29.57 -13.97
C GLY A 189 -2.51 -29.97 -15.44
N GLU A 190 -3.67 -30.27 -16.02
CA GLU A 190 -3.84 -30.49 -17.45
C GLU A 190 -4.53 -29.27 -18.05
N PRO A 191 -4.16 -28.83 -19.28
CA PRO A 191 -4.88 -27.77 -19.96
C PRO A 191 -6.38 -28.07 -19.98
N GLY A 192 -7.17 -27.26 -19.29
CA GLY A 192 -8.62 -27.42 -19.25
C GLY A 192 -9.23 -27.39 -20.66
N GLU A 193 -10.29 -28.17 -20.88
CA GLU A 193 -11.06 -28.11 -22.12
C GLU A 193 -11.96 -26.86 -22.14
N GLY A 194 -11.91 -26.10 -23.24
CA GLY A 194 -12.68 -24.87 -23.40
C GLY A 194 -12.07 -23.66 -22.66
N GLY A 195 -12.45 -22.45 -23.07
CA GLY A 195 -11.97 -21.23 -22.43
C GLY A 195 -11.92 -20.00 -23.35
N PHE A 196 -11.08 -19.04 -22.97
CA PHE A 196 -10.76 -17.85 -23.76
C PHE A 196 -9.30 -17.44 -23.50
N SER A 197 -8.72 -16.65 -24.39
CA SER A 197 -7.41 -16.04 -24.21
C SER A 197 -7.55 -14.55 -23.98
N LEU A 198 -6.77 -14.04 -23.05
CA LEU A 198 -6.63 -12.62 -22.75
C LEU A 198 -5.28 -12.13 -23.23
N LYS A 199 -5.30 -10.99 -23.91
CA LYS A 199 -4.11 -10.22 -24.23
C LYS A 199 -4.17 -8.89 -23.49
N ILE A 200 -3.39 -8.76 -22.43
CA ILE A 200 -3.39 -7.59 -21.55
C ILE A 200 -2.16 -6.74 -21.86
N VAL A 201 -2.38 -5.52 -22.35
CA VAL A 201 -1.31 -4.57 -22.70
C VAL A 201 -1.01 -3.70 -21.50
N CYS A 202 0.17 -3.91 -20.91
CA CYS A 202 0.72 -3.12 -19.82
C CYS A 202 1.82 -2.18 -20.35
N ARG A 203 2.25 -1.23 -19.51
CA ARG A 203 3.33 -0.28 -19.85
C ARG A 203 4.66 -0.97 -20.13
N ASP A 204 4.94 -2.05 -19.42
CA ASP A 204 6.21 -2.77 -19.46
C ASP A 204 6.24 -3.92 -20.48
N LYS A 205 5.14 -4.68 -20.61
CA LYS A 205 4.99 -5.77 -21.58
C LYS A 205 3.53 -6.08 -21.90
N THR A 206 3.32 -7.05 -22.78
CA THR A 206 2.00 -7.64 -23.05
C THR A 206 1.94 -9.04 -22.47
N TYR A 207 0.88 -9.33 -21.73
CA TYR A 207 0.59 -10.64 -21.17
C TYR A 207 -0.36 -11.38 -22.12
N GLU A 208 -0.07 -12.63 -22.42
CA GLU A 208 -0.96 -13.53 -23.16
C GLU A 208 -1.32 -14.70 -22.25
N ILE A 209 -2.57 -14.74 -21.81
CA ILE A 209 -3.06 -15.62 -20.75
C ILE A 209 -4.20 -16.46 -21.31
N GLY A 210 -4.04 -17.78 -21.33
CA GLY A 210 -5.14 -18.70 -21.60
C GLY A 210 -5.92 -18.96 -20.32
N CYS A 211 -7.21 -18.66 -20.31
CA CYS A 211 -8.11 -18.90 -19.18
C CYS A 211 -9.06 -20.05 -19.52
N ALA A 212 -9.13 -21.05 -18.63
CA ALA A 212 -10.10 -22.13 -18.68
C ALA A 212 -10.84 -22.22 -17.33
N GLY A 213 -11.96 -22.95 -17.27
CA GLY A 213 -12.80 -23.00 -16.07
C GLY A 213 -12.11 -23.52 -14.79
N GLY A 214 -10.96 -24.19 -14.91
CA GLY A 214 -10.19 -24.69 -13.77
C GLY A 214 -8.73 -24.27 -13.71
N GLY A 215 -8.25 -23.46 -14.66
CA GLY A 215 -6.81 -23.21 -14.77
C GLY A 215 -6.42 -22.06 -15.68
N ILE A 216 -5.15 -21.67 -15.59
CA ILE A 216 -4.53 -20.63 -16.37
C ILE A 216 -3.30 -21.19 -17.10
N THR A 217 -3.14 -20.84 -18.37
CA THR A 217 -1.91 -21.07 -19.13
C THR A 217 -1.21 -19.75 -19.38
N TYR A 218 0.06 -19.66 -19.02
CA TYR A 218 0.86 -18.44 -19.20
C TYR A 218 2.35 -18.80 -19.35
N ASP A 219 3.03 -18.13 -20.28
CA ASP A 219 4.46 -18.34 -20.59
C ASP A 219 4.86 -19.81 -20.87
N GLY A 220 3.94 -20.58 -21.45
CA GLY A 220 4.14 -22.00 -21.75
C GLY A 220 3.97 -22.94 -20.56
N GLU A 221 3.62 -22.41 -19.38
CA GLU A 221 3.29 -23.17 -18.17
C GLU A 221 1.78 -23.23 -17.92
N HIS A 222 1.36 -24.24 -17.17
CA HIS A 222 -0.03 -24.44 -16.75
C HIS A 222 -0.13 -24.34 -15.22
N TYR A 223 -1.19 -23.68 -14.77
CA TYR A 223 -1.48 -23.44 -13.37
C TYR A 223 -2.93 -23.80 -13.07
N ASP A 224 -3.14 -24.65 -12.06
CA ASP A 224 -4.46 -24.93 -11.51
C ASP A 224 -4.89 -23.80 -10.57
N ILE A 225 -6.17 -23.41 -10.62
CA ILE A 225 -6.73 -22.41 -9.69
C ILE A 225 -7.19 -23.13 -8.41
N THR A 226 -6.58 -22.80 -7.27
CA THR A 226 -6.81 -23.52 -6.00
C THR A 226 -7.87 -22.87 -5.10
N ASN A 227 -8.16 -21.58 -5.28
CA ASN A 227 -9.07 -20.83 -4.40
C ASN A 227 -10.49 -20.63 -4.99
N SER A 228 -10.93 -21.51 -5.90
CA SER A 228 -12.28 -21.50 -6.48
C SER A 228 -12.67 -20.22 -7.25
N VAL A 229 -11.70 -19.37 -7.62
CA VAL A 229 -11.93 -18.23 -8.51
C VAL A 229 -12.38 -18.74 -9.88
N ASP A 230 -13.53 -18.28 -10.35
CA ASP A 230 -14.06 -18.62 -11.66
C ASP A 230 -13.74 -17.51 -12.68
N LEU A 231 -12.77 -17.76 -13.55
CA LEU A 231 -12.38 -16.80 -14.58
C LEU A 231 -13.41 -16.64 -15.69
N THR A 232 -14.39 -17.53 -15.81
CA THR A 232 -15.50 -17.34 -16.77
C THR A 232 -16.33 -16.10 -16.45
N ALA A 233 -16.28 -15.60 -15.20
CA ALA A 233 -16.87 -14.31 -14.82
C ALA A 233 -16.32 -13.12 -15.61
N ILE A 234 -15.14 -13.23 -16.23
CA ILE A 234 -14.62 -12.20 -17.15
C ILE A 234 -15.58 -12.04 -18.33
N LEU A 235 -16.12 -13.13 -18.87
CA LEU A 235 -17.09 -13.07 -19.97
C LEU A 235 -18.40 -12.39 -19.52
N GLU A 236 -18.80 -12.56 -18.25
CA GLU A 236 -19.97 -11.86 -17.70
C GLU A 236 -19.74 -10.35 -17.56
N ILE A 237 -18.55 -9.95 -17.09
CA ILE A 237 -18.13 -8.52 -17.02
C ILE A 237 -18.21 -7.90 -18.41
N LEU A 238 -17.81 -8.63 -19.45
CA LEU A 238 -17.87 -8.16 -20.84
C LEU A 238 -19.32 -8.08 -21.35
N ASN A 239 -20.12 -9.13 -21.13
CA ASN A 239 -21.51 -9.23 -21.60
C ASN A 239 -22.46 -8.20 -20.94
N ALA A 240 -22.13 -7.71 -19.75
CA ALA A 240 -22.90 -6.65 -19.10
C ALA A 240 -22.90 -5.33 -19.90
N ASN A 241 -21.90 -5.11 -20.77
CA ASN A 241 -21.77 -3.89 -21.56
C ASN A 241 -22.48 -3.91 -22.91
N ASP A 242 -22.76 -5.07 -23.49
CA ASP A 242 -23.49 -5.16 -24.77
C ASP A 242 -24.98 -4.78 -24.64
N LYS A 243 -25.45 -4.47 -23.42
CA LYS A 243 -26.84 -4.15 -23.09
C LYS A 243 -27.11 -2.68 -22.72
N GLU A 244 -26.09 -1.81 -22.73
CA GLU A 244 -26.24 -0.34 -22.64
C GLU A 244 -26.01 0.33 -24.01
#